data_AF-A0A174HLI2-F1
#
_entry.id   AF-A0A174HLI2-F1
#
_cell.length_a   1.000
_cell.length_b   1.000
_cell.length_c   1.000
_cell.angle_alpha   90.00
_cell.angle_beta   90.00
_cell.angle_gamma   90.00
#
_symmetry.space_group_name_H-M   'P 1'
#
loop_
_entity.id
_entity.type
_entity.pdbx_description
1 polymer ?
#
loop_
_entity_poly.entity_id
_entity_poly.type
_entity_poly.pdbx_seq_one_letter_code
_entity_poly.pdbx_strand_id
1 'polypeptide(L)'
;MEAAVTIHLTGTNSLITKDNVCAGLQKDNKAQLIIKTNNSDATAGILNARSIDGDSAGIGGGYYGTGSCSNIIIDSCSVIASSKYGAGIGGSKGHAGSDITINNSSVTASSTDGAGIGGGGYGTGSCSNIIIDSCSVTASSTDGAGIGGGGYGTGSVSGITIKSSSVTASSTNGAGIGGGGYGAGSVSDITIKSSSVTATSTNGAGIGSAGGTCSNIGISGGSVKAYSDRMPGINCTPHNGNSTNVYCCIIKNEYFLPVTIDSESWKPSYHIVPDSTKDGNLYVWLTEKENNDAYDVTVGTEKRQYSFDQAKNQFVRIQTTPTADQFDYTQPSFTYTKDTHVDISKYIKWKDDVTGHGKITKVTYFKKGDKTPLADSPTDAGTYTFKIDVNEGDYYKSVDSISAPEWEFVISKAQAPSSKPTDTDPTYVSWLCKKVEDVKGLFNDEWKWSDSDISKKLPVGEEVSATAVYNGTDADNYVNTSVVFKITRKACTHPHTAERYYSSPSCTSSGYSGDTYCTDCNETLSYGYTISAYGHDYDNGVITTEPTAEIDGIITYTCKWCKHQDTKTLGKLGRGTLH
;
A
#
# COMPACT_ATOMS: atom_id res chain seq x y z
N MET A 1 54.79 29.93 -35.17
CA MET A 1 53.75 30.07 -34.14
C MET A 1 52.66 30.91 -34.78
N GLU A 2 51.53 30.32 -35.18
CA GLU A 2 50.41 31.10 -35.71
C GLU A 2 49.68 31.77 -34.53
N ALA A 3 49.33 33.05 -34.66
CA ALA A 3 48.74 33.82 -33.56
C ALA A 3 47.29 33.39 -33.31
N ALA A 4 46.99 32.88 -32.11
CA ALA A 4 45.64 32.56 -31.69
C ALA A 4 44.81 33.84 -31.48
N VAL A 5 43.53 33.80 -31.88
CA VAL A 5 42.57 34.88 -31.65
C VAL A 5 41.58 34.43 -30.59
N THR A 6 41.38 35.24 -29.55
CA THR A 6 40.35 35.00 -28.53
C THR A 6 39.32 36.13 -28.56
N ILE A 7 38.05 35.77 -28.71
CA ILE A 7 36.91 36.67 -28.62
C ILE A 7 36.27 36.50 -27.24
N HIS A 8 36.26 37.58 -26.48
CA HIS A 8 35.57 37.66 -25.19
C HIS A 8 34.18 38.26 -25.39
N LEU A 9 33.15 37.48 -25.13
CA LEU A 9 31.76 37.88 -25.26
C LEU A 9 31.25 38.50 -23.96
N THR A 10 30.66 39.69 -24.08
CA THR A 10 29.86 40.34 -23.03
C THR A 10 28.46 40.58 -23.56
N GLY A 11 27.43 40.23 -22.78
CA GLY A 11 26.03 40.33 -23.21
C GLY A 11 25.74 39.57 -24.51
N THR A 12 24.92 40.16 -25.39
CA THR A 12 24.52 39.56 -26.66
C THR A 12 25.22 40.24 -27.85
N ASN A 13 25.87 39.45 -28.68
CA ASN A 13 26.67 39.89 -29.82
C ASN A 13 26.12 39.27 -31.10
N SER A 14 25.90 40.05 -32.15
CA SER A 14 25.34 39.56 -33.41
C SER A 14 26.25 39.88 -34.59
N LEU A 15 26.68 38.83 -35.29
CA LEU A 15 27.48 38.90 -36.51
C LEU A 15 26.68 38.25 -37.64
N ILE A 16 25.95 39.07 -38.39
CA ILE A 16 25.02 38.60 -39.41
C ILE A 16 25.47 39.16 -40.75
N THR A 17 25.73 38.27 -41.69
CA THR A 17 26.06 38.63 -43.06
C THR A 17 24.92 38.26 -44.01
N LYS A 18 24.72 39.14 -44.98
CA LYS A 18 23.87 38.90 -46.17
C LYS A 18 24.70 38.72 -47.43
N ASP A 19 26.03 38.82 -47.29
CA ASP A 19 26.93 38.49 -48.36
C ASP A 19 27.04 36.97 -48.44
N ASN A 20 26.77 36.43 -49.62
CA ASN A 20 26.71 34.99 -49.85
C ASN A 20 28.07 34.30 -49.67
N VAL A 21 29.16 35.06 -49.64
CA VAL A 21 30.52 34.48 -49.65
C VAL A 21 31.28 34.68 -48.35
N CYS A 22 30.78 35.49 -47.44
CA CYS A 22 31.43 35.75 -46.16
C CYS A 22 30.68 35.03 -45.03
N ALA A 23 31.38 34.48 -44.04
CA ALA A 23 30.73 33.88 -42.87
C ALA A 23 30.28 34.96 -41.87
N GLY A 24 29.31 34.62 -41.01
CA GLY A 24 28.90 35.53 -39.93
C GLY A 24 30.09 35.88 -39.04
N LEU A 25 30.80 34.87 -38.58
CA LEU A 25 32.15 34.99 -38.02
C LEU A 25 33.12 34.19 -38.88
N GLN A 26 33.88 34.88 -39.73
CA GLN A 26 34.77 34.25 -40.69
C GLN A 26 36.14 33.89 -40.13
N LYS A 27 36.60 32.68 -40.46
CA LYS A 27 37.84 32.08 -39.99
C LYS A 27 38.49 31.24 -41.08
N ASP A 28 39.37 31.88 -41.86
CA ASP A 28 40.02 31.29 -43.05
C ASP A 28 41.54 31.07 -42.93
N ASN A 29 42.09 31.13 -41.71
CA ASN A 29 43.50 30.80 -41.46
C ASN A 29 43.62 29.51 -40.63
N LYS A 30 44.84 29.01 -40.40
CA LYS A 30 45.06 27.79 -39.61
C LYS A 30 45.18 28.05 -38.09
N ALA A 31 45.21 29.31 -37.67
CA ALA A 31 45.39 29.67 -36.27
C ALA A 31 44.19 29.27 -35.41
N GLN A 32 44.35 29.21 -34.10
CA GLN A 32 43.23 28.89 -33.22
C GLN A 32 42.30 30.09 -33.06
N LEU A 33 40.99 29.85 -33.18
CA LEU A 33 39.94 30.80 -32.80
C LEU A 33 39.26 30.30 -31.52
N ILE A 34 39.32 31.09 -30.45
CA ILE A 34 38.66 30.80 -29.17
C ILE A 34 37.52 31.81 -28.97
N ILE A 35 36.33 31.31 -28.69
CA ILE A 35 35.14 32.12 -28.39
C ILE A 35 34.69 31.77 -26.97
N LYS A 36 34.72 32.74 -26.07
CA LYS A 36 34.36 32.51 -24.66
C LYS A 36 33.71 33.72 -24.01
N THR A 37 33.01 33.49 -22.91
CA THR A 37 32.49 34.58 -22.08
C THR A 37 33.64 35.40 -21.49
N ASN A 38 33.43 36.70 -21.35
CA ASN A 38 34.36 37.56 -20.65
C ASN A 38 34.47 37.13 -19.18
N ASN A 39 35.69 36.98 -18.66
CA ASN A 39 35.94 36.43 -17.32
C ASN A 39 35.30 37.28 -16.20
N SER A 40 35.03 38.56 -16.46
CA SER A 40 34.37 39.46 -15.51
C SER A 40 32.86 39.26 -15.41
N ASP A 41 32.25 38.55 -16.36
CA ASP A 41 30.81 38.51 -16.50
C ASP A 41 30.22 37.32 -15.76
N ALA A 42 29.22 37.59 -14.92
CA ALA A 42 28.53 36.57 -14.14
C ALA A 42 27.55 35.73 -14.99
N THR A 43 27.21 36.18 -16.20
CA THR A 43 26.30 35.51 -17.13
C THR A 43 27.03 35.14 -18.41
N ALA A 44 26.72 33.97 -18.98
CA ALA A 44 27.29 33.54 -20.25
C ALA A 44 27.06 34.57 -21.37
N GLY A 45 28.13 34.96 -22.06
CA GLY A 45 28.04 35.79 -23.26
C GLY A 45 27.40 35.00 -24.41
N ILE A 46 26.60 35.70 -25.22
CA ILE A 46 25.86 35.13 -26.33
C ILE A 46 26.44 35.64 -27.64
N LEU A 47 26.73 34.73 -28.58
CA LEU A 47 27.08 35.04 -29.96
C LEU A 47 26.04 34.48 -30.92
N ASN A 48 25.42 35.36 -31.69
CA ASN A 48 24.53 35.04 -32.79
C ASN A 48 25.26 35.28 -34.12
N ALA A 49 25.74 34.23 -34.77
CA ALA A 49 26.57 34.31 -35.97
C ALA A 49 25.89 33.63 -37.16
N ARG A 50 25.44 34.41 -38.15
CA ARG A 50 24.58 33.89 -39.22
C ARG A 50 25.03 34.31 -40.60
N SER A 51 25.08 33.35 -41.52
CA SER A 51 25.14 33.57 -42.96
C SER A 51 23.74 33.37 -43.54
N ILE A 52 23.12 34.46 -43.99
CA ILE A 52 21.76 34.43 -44.54
C ILE A 52 21.83 34.09 -46.02
N ASP A 53 21.25 32.94 -46.40
CA ASP A 53 21.23 32.42 -47.78
C ASP A 53 22.62 32.20 -48.43
N GLY A 54 23.70 32.26 -47.65
CA GLY A 54 25.07 32.21 -48.15
C GLY A 54 25.67 30.82 -48.31
N ASP A 55 26.71 30.77 -49.13
CA ASP A 55 27.60 29.65 -49.36
C ASP A 55 28.60 29.45 -48.20
N SER A 56 28.71 30.41 -47.30
CA SER A 56 29.62 30.42 -46.13
C SER A 56 28.99 29.82 -44.87
N ALA A 57 29.83 29.58 -43.86
CA ALA A 57 29.38 29.12 -42.55
C ALA A 57 28.74 30.23 -41.70
N GLY A 58 27.99 29.86 -40.66
CA GLY A 58 27.60 30.81 -39.61
C GLY A 58 28.83 31.29 -38.83
N ILE A 59 29.60 30.32 -38.29
CA ILE A 59 30.94 30.50 -37.74
C ILE A 59 31.89 29.57 -38.48
N GLY A 60 32.93 30.11 -39.11
CA GLY A 60 33.95 29.31 -39.77
C GLY A 60 34.29 29.82 -41.16
N GLY A 61 34.31 28.94 -42.16
CA GLY A 61 34.84 29.25 -43.48
C GLY A 61 34.00 30.24 -44.28
N GLY A 62 34.67 31.21 -44.91
CA GLY A 62 34.13 31.95 -46.06
C GLY A 62 34.10 31.08 -47.32
N TYR A 63 33.35 31.48 -48.35
CA TYR A 63 33.32 30.76 -49.62
C TYR A 63 34.55 31.05 -50.49
N TYR A 64 34.99 32.32 -50.56
CA TYR A 64 36.22 32.70 -51.25
C TYR A 64 37.42 32.55 -50.30
N GLY A 65 38.38 31.69 -50.66
CA GLY A 65 39.53 31.33 -49.82
C GLY A 65 39.80 29.82 -49.88
N THR A 66 40.31 29.22 -48.81
CA THR A 66 40.41 27.75 -48.71
C THR A 66 39.06 27.08 -48.48
N GLY A 67 38.07 27.82 -47.97
CA GLY A 67 36.71 27.37 -47.65
C GLY A 67 36.58 26.37 -46.50
N SER A 68 37.59 25.52 -46.33
CA SER A 68 37.70 24.60 -45.20
C SER A 68 38.07 25.37 -43.93
N CYS A 69 37.44 25.00 -42.82
CA CYS A 69 37.68 25.63 -41.53
C CYS A 69 38.11 24.61 -40.47
N SER A 70 39.06 25.01 -39.64
CA SER A 70 39.45 24.24 -38.46
C SER A 70 39.97 25.09 -37.31
N ASN A 71 40.21 24.44 -36.16
CA ASN A 71 40.73 25.00 -34.93
C ASN A 71 39.80 26.05 -34.30
N ILE A 72 38.50 25.72 -34.23
CA ILE A 72 37.49 26.51 -33.52
C ILE A 72 37.30 25.93 -32.12
N ILE A 73 37.41 26.77 -31.10
CA ILE A 73 37.09 26.43 -29.70
C ILE A 73 35.98 27.35 -29.23
N ILE A 74 34.87 26.75 -28.79
CA ILE A 74 33.77 27.43 -28.11
C ILE A 74 33.81 26.96 -26.65
N ASP A 75 34.01 27.89 -25.72
CA ASP A 75 34.17 27.57 -24.31
C ASP A 75 33.36 28.48 -23.40
N SER A 76 32.57 27.88 -22.52
CA SER A 76 31.86 28.58 -21.45
C SER A 76 31.00 29.75 -21.94
N CYS A 77 30.30 29.59 -23.07
CA CYS A 77 29.43 30.63 -23.64
C CYS A 77 28.18 30.05 -24.33
N SER A 78 27.34 30.93 -24.88
CA SER A 78 26.19 30.53 -25.71
C SER A 78 26.40 30.94 -27.17
N VAL A 79 26.17 30.03 -28.10
CA VAL A 79 26.32 30.27 -29.54
C VAL A 79 25.05 29.86 -30.27
N ILE A 80 24.56 30.76 -31.13
CA ILE A 80 23.55 30.48 -32.13
C ILE A 80 24.21 30.70 -33.48
N ALA A 81 24.34 29.64 -34.27
CA ALA A 81 25.01 29.72 -35.57
C ALA A 81 24.15 29.12 -36.67
N SER A 82 24.01 29.82 -37.80
CA SER A 82 23.21 29.30 -38.91
C SER A 82 23.73 29.68 -40.29
N SER A 83 23.48 28.81 -41.25
CA SER A 83 23.82 29.01 -42.67
C SER A 83 22.75 28.37 -43.58
N LYS A 84 22.90 28.55 -44.89
CA LYS A 84 22.14 27.79 -45.89
C LYS A 84 22.95 26.65 -46.47
N TYR A 85 24.09 26.95 -47.09
CA TYR A 85 24.90 25.94 -47.77
C TYR A 85 26.22 25.61 -47.05
N GLY A 86 26.83 26.56 -46.34
CA GLY A 86 27.90 26.24 -45.39
C GLY A 86 27.36 25.52 -44.15
N ALA A 87 28.23 25.15 -43.22
CA ALA A 87 27.81 24.63 -41.93
C ALA A 87 27.34 25.75 -40.98
N GLY A 88 26.50 25.44 -40.01
CA GLY A 88 26.21 26.37 -38.92
C GLY A 88 27.52 26.78 -38.23
N ILE A 89 28.30 25.78 -37.82
CA ILE A 89 29.68 25.93 -37.33
C ILE A 89 30.59 24.99 -38.13
N GLY A 90 31.54 25.54 -38.88
CA GLY A 90 32.54 24.75 -39.60
C GLY A 90 32.81 25.23 -41.03
N GLY A 91 32.74 24.33 -42.01
CA GLY A 91 33.16 24.60 -43.39
C GLY A 91 32.15 25.40 -44.21
N SER A 92 32.62 26.14 -45.21
CA SER A 92 31.74 26.67 -46.26
C SER A 92 31.31 25.58 -47.24
N LYS A 93 30.34 25.88 -48.09
CA LYS A 93 29.87 25.01 -49.18
C LYS A 93 31.04 24.46 -49.99
N GLY A 94 31.06 23.14 -50.22
CA GLY A 94 32.15 22.46 -50.92
C GLY A 94 33.25 21.92 -50.01
N HIS A 95 33.33 22.43 -48.77
CA HIS A 95 34.54 22.37 -47.96
C HIS A 95 34.34 21.74 -46.59
N ALA A 96 35.46 21.32 -45.99
CA ALA A 96 35.48 20.57 -44.74
C ALA A 96 35.35 21.47 -43.51
N GLY A 97 34.74 20.95 -42.45
CA GLY A 97 34.76 21.56 -41.12
C GLY A 97 35.27 20.55 -40.11
N SER A 98 36.45 20.82 -39.56
CA SER A 98 37.19 19.88 -38.72
C SER A 98 37.81 20.56 -37.49
N ASP A 99 38.27 19.79 -36.51
CA ASP A 99 38.95 20.29 -35.31
C ASP A 99 38.12 21.37 -34.58
N ILE A 100 36.86 21.04 -34.30
CA ILE A 100 35.89 21.89 -33.61
C ILE A 100 35.74 21.34 -32.19
N THR A 101 36.07 22.15 -31.19
CA THR A 101 35.91 21.78 -29.78
C THR A 101 34.89 22.69 -29.12
N ILE A 102 33.92 22.11 -28.44
CA ILE A 102 32.87 22.82 -27.70
C ILE A 102 32.91 22.30 -26.27
N ASN A 103 33.17 23.19 -25.32
CA ASN A 103 33.29 22.89 -23.90
C ASN A 103 32.35 23.79 -23.08
N ASN A 104 31.67 23.23 -22.07
CA ASN A 104 30.91 24.00 -21.07
C ASN A 104 29.93 25.03 -21.68
N SER A 105 29.41 24.77 -22.88
CA SER A 105 28.70 25.75 -23.69
C SER A 105 27.29 25.29 -24.05
N SER A 106 26.44 26.26 -24.37
CA SER A 106 25.14 26.02 -24.99
C SER A 106 25.19 26.42 -26.46
N VAL A 107 24.99 25.46 -27.37
CA VAL A 107 25.14 25.70 -28.81
C VAL A 107 23.90 25.27 -29.56
N THR A 108 23.34 26.19 -30.34
CA THR A 108 22.32 25.89 -31.35
C THR A 108 22.92 26.16 -32.72
N ALA A 109 23.15 25.12 -33.51
CA ALA A 109 23.79 25.24 -34.82
C ALA A 109 22.92 24.61 -35.90
N SER A 110 22.62 25.35 -36.97
CA SER A 110 21.73 24.85 -38.02
C SER A 110 22.17 25.20 -39.43
N SER A 111 21.74 24.38 -40.39
CA SER A 111 21.99 24.61 -41.80
C SER A 111 20.88 24.02 -42.66
N THR A 112 20.78 24.39 -43.94
CA THR A 112 19.91 23.67 -44.89
C THR A 112 20.69 22.51 -45.51
N ASP A 113 21.82 22.78 -46.16
CA ASP A 113 22.55 21.78 -46.96
C ASP A 113 23.88 21.36 -46.32
N GLY A 114 24.57 22.28 -45.63
CA GLY A 114 25.70 21.93 -44.77
C GLY A 114 25.26 21.29 -43.47
N ALA A 115 26.21 20.81 -42.66
CA ALA A 115 25.91 20.29 -41.34
C ALA A 115 25.51 21.40 -40.37
N GLY A 116 24.79 21.06 -39.29
CA GLY A 116 24.65 21.97 -38.15
C GLY A 116 26.04 22.31 -37.60
N ILE A 117 26.83 21.28 -37.27
CA ILE A 117 28.24 21.39 -36.87
C ILE A 117 29.07 20.44 -37.75
N GLY A 118 30.04 20.98 -38.50
CA GLY A 118 30.96 20.20 -39.32
C GLY A 118 31.11 20.71 -40.76
N GLY A 119 30.93 19.84 -41.74
CA GLY A 119 31.20 20.13 -43.16
C GLY A 119 30.12 20.97 -43.85
N GLY A 120 30.51 21.78 -44.84
CA GLY A 120 29.56 22.47 -45.70
C GLY A 120 28.94 21.54 -46.74
N GLY A 121 27.77 21.91 -47.26
CA GLY A 121 27.04 21.16 -48.27
C GLY A 121 27.72 21.24 -49.63
N TYR A 122 27.40 20.30 -50.52
CA TYR A 122 28.04 20.08 -51.81
C TYR A 122 29.55 19.77 -51.71
N GLY A 123 30.11 19.17 -52.76
CA GLY A 123 31.56 18.91 -52.84
C GLY A 123 32.06 17.89 -51.82
N THR A 124 33.20 18.16 -51.18
CA THR A 124 33.80 17.19 -50.26
C THR A 124 33.12 17.18 -48.90
N GLY A 125 32.60 18.31 -48.38
CA GLY A 125 31.79 18.38 -47.16
C GLY A 125 32.23 17.52 -45.96
N SER A 126 33.53 17.25 -45.83
CA SER A 126 34.06 16.26 -44.87
C SER A 126 34.15 16.84 -43.47
N CYS A 127 34.19 15.97 -42.47
CA CYS A 127 34.25 16.38 -41.08
C CYS A 127 35.18 15.47 -40.28
N SER A 128 36.06 16.05 -39.48
CA SER A 128 36.90 15.28 -38.57
C SER A 128 37.13 15.98 -37.24
N ASN A 129 37.31 15.20 -36.16
CA ASN A 129 37.73 15.71 -34.84
C ASN A 129 36.77 16.77 -34.27
N ILE A 130 35.49 16.42 -34.16
CA ILE A 130 34.55 17.23 -33.37
C ILE A 130 34.56 16.71 -31.94
N ILE A 131 34.79 17.59 -30.97
CA ILE A 131 34.75 17.27 -29.55
C ILE A 131 33.68 18.13 -28.89
N ILE A 132 32.73 17.48 -28.21
CA ILE A 132 31.69 18.12 -27.42
C ILE A 132 31.80 17.58 -26.00
N ASP A 133 32.15 18.44 -25.04
CA ASP A 133 32.37 18.05 -23.65
C ASP A 133 31.60 18.97 -22.69
N SER A 134 30.78 18.37 -21.83
CA SER A 134 30.05 19.08 -20.79
C SER A 134 29.15 20.21 -21.36
N CYS A 135 28.51 19.95 -22.50
CA CYS A 135 27.74 20.93 -23.25
C CYS A 135 26.24 20.61 -23.33
N SER A 136 25.44 21.61 -23.70
CA SER A 136 24.08 21.46 -24.22
C SER A 136 24.08 21.86 -25.70
N VAL A 137 23.91 20.90 -26.61
CA VAL A 137 24.00 21.14 -28.06
C VAL A 137 22.71 20.73 -28.77
N THR A 138 22.18 21.63 -29.59
CA THR A 138 21.15 21.34 -30.58
C THR A 138 21.72 21.62 -31.95
N ALA A 139 21.92 20.58 -32.75
CA ALA A 139 22.50 20.69 -34.08
C ALA A 139 21.55 20.08 -35.12
N SER A 140 21.16 20.86 -36.13
CA SER A 140 20.16 20.41 -37.10
C SER A 140 20.48 20.78 -38.54
N SER A 141 19.99 19.96 -39.46
CA SER A 141 20.13 20.20 -40.89
C SER A 141 18.96 19.64 -41.70
N THR A 142 18.74 20.12 -42.93
CA THR A 142 17.84 19.46 -43.86
C THR A 142 18.59 18.33 -44.59
N ASP A 143 19.69 18.65 -45.27
CA ASP A 143 20.40 17.71 -46.15
C ASP A 143 21.76 17.26 -45.62
N GLY A 144 22.50 18.13 -44.94
CA GLY A 144 23.68 17.73 -44.15
C GLY A 144 23.30 16.99 -42.87
N ALA A 145 24.29 16.52 -42.13
CA ALA A 145 24.07 15.93 -40.82
C ALA A 145 23.74 17.00 -39.76
N GLY A 146 23.10 16.62 -38.66
CA GLY A 146 23.05 17.50 -37.49
C GLY A 146 24.48 17.81 -37.02
N ILE A 147 25.26 16.77 -36.75
CA ILE A 147 26.70 16.85 -36.44
C ILE A 147 27.46 15.93 -37.40
N GLY A 148 28.35 16.48 -38.21
CA GLY A 148 29.22 15.72 -39.11
C GLY A 148 29.30 16.30 -40.52
N GLY A 149 29.00 15.49 -41.53
CA GLY A 149 29.22 15.84 -42.94
C GLY A 149 28.11 16.70 -43.56
N GLY A 150 28.47 17.49 -44.57
CA GLY A 150 27.50 18.23 -45.40
C GLY A 150 26.78 17.35 -46.42
N GLY A 151 25.60 17.77 -46.87
CA GLY A 151 24.78 17.07 -47.85
C GLY A 151 25.31 17.21 -49.29
N TYR A 152 24.80 16.40 -50.22
CA TYR A 152 25.15 16.41 -51.66
C TYR A 152 26.65 16.22 -51.97
N GLY A 153 27.42 15.67 -51.02
CA GLY A 153 28.86 15.50 -51.13
C GLY A 153 29.32 14.07 -50.81
N THR A 154 30.57 13.74 -51.14
CA THR A 154 31.17 12.41 -50.85
C THR A 154 32.00 12.40 -49.56
N GLY A 155 31.69 13.32 -48.65
CA GLY A 155 32.52 13.59 -47.48
C GLY A 155 32.61 12.47 -46.47
N SER A 156 33.84 12.19 -46.04
CA SER A 156 34.08 11.24 -44.96
C SER A 156 33.95 11.95 -43.61
N VAL A 157 33.44 11.23 -42.62
CA VAL A 157 33.21 11.72 -41.27
C VAL A 157 33.95 10.81 -40.29
N SER A 158 34.84 11.39 -39.47
CA SER A 158 35.53 10.63 -38.43
C SER A 158 35.81 11.43 -37.17
N GLY A 159 36.05 10.76 -36.05
CA GLY A 159 36.54 11.38 -34.82
C GLY A 159 35.52 12.35 -34.18
N ILE A 160 34.24 11.98 -34.17
CA ILE A 160 33.24 12.72 -33.39
C ILE A 160 33.22 12.16 -31.98
N THR A 161 33.49 12.98 -30.98
CA THR A 161 33.51 12.59 -29.57
C THR A 161 32.56 13.45 -28.74
N ILE A 162 31.62 12.81 -28.06
CA ILE A 162 30.65 13.46 -27.18
C ILE A 162 30.82 12.91 -25.75
N LYS A 163 31.07 13.79 -24.78
CA LYS A 163 31.33 13.43 -23.37
C LYS A 163 30.50 14.28 -22.42
N SER A 164 29.91 13.65 -21.41
CA SER A 164 29.19 14.35 -20.33
C SER A 164 28.21 15.43 -20.81
N SER A 165 27.65 15.25 -22.01
CA SER A 165 26.91 16.30 -22.72
C SER A 165 25.46 15.91 -22.93
N SER A 166 24.62 16.91 -23.15
CA SER A 166 23.24 16.78 -23.62
C SER A 166 23.18 17.24 -25.08
N VAL A 167 22.88 16.33 -26.01
CA VAL A 167 22.97 16.58 -27.46
C VAL A 167 21.70 16.13 -28.16
N THR A 168 21.05 17.05 -28.87
CA THR A 168 20.05 16.75 -29.91
C THR A 168 20.67 17.02 -31.26
N ALA A 169 20.76 15.99 -32.09
CA ALA A 169 21.30 16.09 -33.44
C ALA A 169 20.29 15.51 -34.43
N SER A 170 19.78 16.34 -35.34
CA SER A 170 18.68 15.94 -36.23
C SER A 170 18.93 16.32 -37.68
N SER A 171 18.38 15.51 -38.59
CA SER A 171 18.45 15.77 -40.02
C SER A 171 17.23 15.24 -40.77
N THR A 172 16.91 15.80 -41.94
CA THR A 172 15.89 15.19 -42.82
C THR A 172 16.50 14.13 -43.73
N ASN A 173 17.63 14.43 -44.39
CA ASN A 173 18.23 13.55 -45.41
C ASN A 173 19.61 13.00 -45.03
N GLY A 174 20.44 13.77 -44.31
CA GLY A 174 21.66 13.28 -43.67
C GLY A 174 21.40 12.53 -42.36
N ALA A 175 22.46 12.08 -41.70
CA ALA A 175 22.34 11.47 -40.38
C ALA A 175 22.09 12.51 -39.27
N GLY A 176 21.54 12.10 -38.13
CA GLY A 176 21.57 12.94 -36.93
C GLY A 176 23.01 13.26 -36.53
N ILE A 177 23.82 12.21 -36.33
CA ILE A 177 25.27 12.28 -36.11
C ILE A 177 25.97 11.40 -37.14
N GLY A 178 26.83 11.99 -37.97
CA GLY A 178 27.63 11.27 -38.96
C GLY A 178 27.55 11.88 -40.35
N GLY A 179 27.28 11.08 -41.37
CA GLY A 179 27.36 11.47 -42.78
C GLY A 179 26.20 12.35 -43.25
N GLY A 180 26.46 13.24 -44.22
CA GLY A 180 25.43 14.02 -44.90
C GLY A 180 24.59 13.20 -45.88
N GLY A 181 23.46 13.78 -46.31
CA GLY A 181 22.49 13.19 -47.22
C GLY A 181 22.93 13.23 -48.68
N TYR A 182 22.32 12.36 -49.50
CA TYR A 182 22.58 12.26 -50.95
C TYR A 182 24.04 11.93 -51.33
N GLY A 183 24.85 11.53 -50.36
CA GLY A 183 26.27 11.21 -50.47
C GLY A 183 26.60 9.79 -50.05
N ALA A 184 27.73 9.26 -50.52
CA ALA A 184 28.21 7.91 -50.21
C ALA A 184 29.51 7.91 -49.36
N GLY A 185 29.73 8.95 -48.55
CA GLY A 185 30.92 9.08 -47.71
C GLY A 185 30.99 8.05 -46.58
N SER A 186 32.21 7.70 -46.14
CA SER A 186 32.42 6.79 -45.03
C SER A 186 32.29 7.49 -43.68
N VAL A 187 31.72 6.79 -42.70
CA VAL A 187 31.56 7.26 -41.33
C VAL A 187 32.29 6.31 -40.38
N SER A 188 33.22 6.84 -39.58
CA SER A 188 33.94 6.06 -38.58
C SER A 188 34.17 6.82 -37.28
N ASP A 189 34.61 6.14 -36.24
CA ASP A 189 35.21 6.73 -35.05
C ASP A 189 34.28 7.75 -34.35
N ILE A 190 33.00 7.40 -34.19
CA ILE A 190 32.04 8.16 -33.39
C ILE A 190 32.07 7.59 -31.98
N THR A 191 32.31 8.41 -30.97
CA THR A 191 32.43 7.98 -29.58
C THR A 191 31.50 8.81 -28.69
N ILE A 192 30.61 8.14 -27.98
CA ILE A 192 29.70 8.75 -27.00
C ILE A 192 30.01 8.18 -25.61
N LYS A 193 30.30 9.07 -24.65
CA LYS A 193 30.66 8.70 -23.28
C LYS A 193 29.80 9.44 -22.28
N SER A 194 29.07 8.70 -21.43
CA SER A 194 28.30 9.26 -20.31
C SER A 194 27.44 10.48 -20.68
N SER A 195 26.85 10.46 -21.87
CA SER A 195 26.12 11.60 -22.45
C SER A 195 24.65 11.25 -22.69
N SER A 196 23.79 12.26 -22.71
CA SER A 196 22.40 12.16 -23.13
C SER A 196 22.30 12.61 -24.59
N VAL A 197 22.10 11.67 -25.51
CA VAL A 197 22.13 11.92 -26.96
C VAL A 197 20.82 11.46 -27.59
N THR A 198 20.18 12.38 -28.31
CA THR A 198 19.08 12.08 -29.23
C THR A 198 19.56 12.38 -30.64
N ALA A 199 19.70 11.35 -31.47
CA ALA A 199 20.16 11.45 -32.84
C ALA A 199 19.07 10.93 -33.79
N THR A 200 18.48 11.80 -34.60
CA THR A 200 17.30 11.47 -35.40
C THR A 200 17.48 11.82 -36.86
N SER A 201 16.89 11.00 -37.74
CA SER A 201 16.76 11.35 -39.15
C SER A 201 15.51 10.78 -39.80
N THR A 202 15.07 11.34 -40.92
CA THR A 202 13.98 10.76 -41.72
C THR A 202 14.53 9.78 -42.77
N ASN A 203 15.52 10.18 -43.56
CA ASN A 203 16.07 9.35 -44.64
C ASN A 203 17.50 8.83 -44.38
N GLY A 204 18.25 9.44 -43.46
CA GLY A 204 19.57 8.97 -43.04
C GLY A 204 19.52 8.16 -41.75
N ALA A 205 20.65 7.66 -41.27
CA ALA A 205 20.74 7.04 -39.94
C ALA A 205 20.49 8.04 -38.81
N GLY A 206 20.08 7.58 -37.63
CA GLY A 206 20.21 8.39 -36.41
C GLY A 206 21.69 8.70 -36.13
N ILE A 207 22.50 7.65 -36.00
CA ILE A 207 23.97 7.72 -35.90
C ILE A 207 24.57 6.85 -37.00
N GLY A 208 25.30 7.44 -37.93
CA GLY A 208 25.91 6.71 -39.05
C GLY A 208 25.85 7.49 -40.36
N SER A 209 25.50 6.83 -41.45
CA SER A 209 25.52 7.37 -42.81
C SER A 209 24.12 7.41 -43.44
N ALA A 210 23.93 8.21 -44.48
CA ALA A 210 22.70 8.19 -45.30
C ALA A 210 22.79 7.27 -46.54
N GLY A 211 23.95 6.66 -46.80
CA GLY A 211 24.18 5.83 -48.00
C GLY A 211 25.59 5.27 -48.18
N GLY A 212 26.58 5.75 -47.42
CA GLY A 212 27.95 5.21 -47.41
C GLY A 212 28.21 4.20 -46.29
N THR A 213 29.47 3.82 -46.08
CA THR A 213 29.86 2.85 -45.04
C THR A 213 29.84 3.46 -43.64
N CYS A 214 29.63 2.63 -42.62
CA CYS A 214 29.63 3.04 -41.22
C CYS A 214 30.35 2.00 -40.36
N SER A 215 31.27 2.42 -39.50
CA SER A 215 32.05 1.54 -38.62
C SER A 215 32.51 2.24 -37.34
N ASN A 216 33.00 1.48 -36.35
CA ASN A 216 33.64 1.99 -35.13
C ASN A 216 32.80 3.06 -34.39
N ILE A 217 31.54 2.71 -34.08
CA ILE A 217 30.68 3.52 -33.20
C ILE A 217 30.83 3.01 -31.77
N GLY A 218 31.50 3.81 -30.93
CA GLY A 218 31.70 3.56 -29.52
C GLY A 218 30.61 4.22 -28.65
N ILE A 219 29.93 3.46 -27.82
CA ILE A 219 28.97 3.96 -26.82
C ILE A 219 29.32 3.38 -25.45
N SER A 220 29.56 4.25 -24.46
CA SER A 220 29.90 3.83 -23.10
C SER A 220 29.26 4.76 -22.07
N GLY A 221 28.19 4.26 -21.41
CA GLY A 221 27.41 5.03 -20.44
C GLY A 221 26.51 6.09 -21.08
N GLY A 222 25.63 6.67 -20.29
CA GLY A 222 24.67 7.69 -20.75
C GLY A 222 23.34 7.12 -21.25
N SER A 223 22.63 7.92 -22.03
CA SER A 223 21.40 7.55 -22.73
C SER A 223 21.57 7.93 -24.19
N VAL A 224 21.51 6.96 -25.11
CA VAL A 224 21.69 7.23 -26.55
C VAL A 224 20.50 6.69 -27.31
N LYS A 225 19.59 7.60 -27.69
CA LYS A 225 18.45 7.33 -28.56
C LYS A 225 18.83 7.68 -29.99
N ALA A 226 18.98 6.66 -30.82
CA ALA A 226 19.21 6.82 -32.25
C ALA A 226 18.02 6.27 -33.02
N TYR A 227 17.41 7.07 -33.87
CA TYR A 227 16.18 6.71 -34.58
C TYR A 227 16.19 7.21 -36.02
N SER A 228 15.62 6.42 -36.93
CA SER A 228 15.25 6.95 -38.24
C SER A 228 14.01 6.27 -38.82
N ASP A 229 13.29 7.00 -39.69
CA ASP A 229 12.06 6.51 -40.31
C ASP A 229 12.32 5.48 -41.43
N ARG A 230 13.47 5.57 -42.13
CA ARG A 230 13.74 4.80 -43.35
C ARG A 230 15.05 4.00 -43.33
N MET A 231 15.91 4.25 -42.36
CA MET A 231 17.18 3.58 -42.13
C MET A 231 17.29 3.06 -40.68
N PRO A 232 18.24 2.17 -40.38
CA PRO A 232 18.56 1.82 -39.01
C PRO A 232 18.86 3.05 -38.14
N GLY A 233 18.49 2.99 -36.85
CA GLY A 233 18.86 4.03 -35.90
C GLY A 233 20.38 4.20 -35.81
N ILE A 234 21.13 3.09 -35.80
CA ILE A 234 22.59 3.06 -35.90
C ILE A 234 23.00 2.13 -37.04
N ASN A 235 23.84 2.60 -37.96
CA ASN A 235 24.22 1.86 -39.19
C ASN A 235 25.27 0.78 -39.01
N CYS A 236 25.78 0.56 -37.80
CA CYS A 236 26.64 -0.57 -37.48
C CYS A 236 26.38 -1.03 -36.05
N THR A 237 26.84 -2.23 -35.70
CA THR A 237 26.83 -2.69 -34.30
C THR A 237 27.77 -1.80 -33.48
N PRO A 238 27.26 -1.08 -32.46
CA PRO A 238 28.12 -0.28 -31.61
C PRO A 238 28.87 -1.17 -30.62
N HIS A 239 29.95 -0.63 -30.05
CA HIS A 239 30.76 -1.29 -29.03
C HIS A 239 31.06 -0.37 -27.86
N ASN A 240 31.48 -0.93 -26.73
CA ASN A 240 31.99 -0.18 -25.59
C ASN A 240 33.45 0.27 -25.83
N GLY A 241 34.04 0.94 -24.83
CA GLY A 241 35.44 1.38 -24.87
C GLY A 241 36.49 0.27 -24.97
N ASN A 242 36.10 -0.99 -24.76
CA ASN A 242 36.96 -2.18 -24.87
C ASN A 242 36.69 -2.97 -26.16
N SER A 243 35.98 -2.37 -27.13
CA SER A 243 35.61 -3.01 -28.41
C SER A 243 34.70 -4.24 -28.28
N THR A 244 34.01 -4.39 -27.15
CA THR A 244 32.94 -5.39 -27.00
C THR A 244 31.63 -4.81 -27.51
N ASN A 245 30.89 -5.56 -28.33
CA ASN A 245 29.58 -5.13 -28.83
C ASN A 245 28.63 -4.77 -27.68
N VAL A 246 27.82 -3.74 -27.91
CA VAL A 246 26.77 -3.32 -26.98
C VAL A 246 25.44 -3.24 -27.70
N TYR A 247 24.38 -3.46 -26.95
CA TYR A 247 23.02 -3.52 -27.46
C TYR A 247 22.10 -2.67 -26.61
N CYS A 248 21.06 -2.13 -27.26
CA CYS A 248 20.14 -1.21 -26.62
C CYS A 248 19.29 -1.94 -25.56
N CYS A 249 19.16 -1.32 -24.39
CA CYS A 249 18.27 -1.67 -23.31
C CYS A 249 17.40 -0.45 -23.01
N ILE A 250 16.11 -0.56 -23.33
CA ILE A 250 15.14 0.52 -23.12
C ILE A 250 14.53 0.36 -21.73
N ILE A 251 14.86 1.29 -20.83
CA ILE A 251 14.38 1.32 -19.46
C ILE A 251 13.33 2.43 -19.33
N LYS A 252 12.07 2.07 -19.07
CA LYS A 252 11.00 3.06 -18.82
C LYS A 252 11.29 3.84 -17.54
N ASN A 253 11.39 5.17 -17.61
CA ASN A 253 11.70 6.02 -16.46
C ASN A 253 10.99 7.39 -16.55
N GLU A 254 9.66 7.37 -16.69
CA GLU A 254 8.82 8.56 -16.92
C GLU A 254 9.00 9.68 -15.87
N TYR A 255 9.44 9.32 -14.66
CA TYR A 255 9.64 10.23 -13.53
C TYR A 255 11.10 10.62 -13.29
N PHE A 256 12.02 10.27 -14.19
CA PHE A 256 13.45 10.58 -14.07
C PHE A 256 14.07 10.13 -12.74
N LEU A 257 13.63 8.97 -12.24
CA LEU A 257 14.11 8.40 -10.97
C LEU A 257 15.57 7.95 -11.11
N PRO A 258 16.33 7.90 -10.00
CA PRO A 258 17.67 7.32 -10.00
C PRO A 258 17.65 5.88 -10.54
N VAL A 259 18.62 5.55 -11.39
CA VAL A 259 18.78 4.21 -11.97
C VAL A 259 20.08 3.61 -11.51
N THR A 260 20.04 2.34 -11.09
CA THR A 260 21.24 1.52 -10.90
C THR A 260 21.18 0.28 -11.79
N ILE A 261 22.32 -0.13 -12.33
CA ILE A 261 22.48 -1.38 -13.09
C ILE A 261 23.54 -2.21 -12.37
N ASP A 262 23.19 -3.44 -11.99
CA ASP A 262 24.01 -4.33 -11.14
C ASP A 262 24.54 -3.63 -9.88
N SER A 263 23.66 -2.87 -9.21
CA SER A 263 23.97 -2.05 -8.03
C SER A 263 24.92 -0.85 -8.26
N GLU A 264 25.37 -0.61 -9.48
CA GLU A 264 26.15 0.58 -9.83
C GLU A 264 25.23 1.71 -10.28
N SER A 265 25.44 2.93 -9.74
CA SER A 265 24.69 4.10 -10.18
C SER A 265 24.95 4.41 -11.66
N TRP A 266 23.89 4.45 -12.46
CA TRP A 266 23.98 4.80 -13.86
C TRP A 266 24.28 6.29 -14.02
N LYS A 267 25.18 6.64 -14.93
CA LYS A 267 25.64 8.02 -15.16
C LYS A 267 25.29 8.50 -16.57
N PRO A 268 24.81 9.75 -16.72
CA PRO A 268 24.49 10.70 -15.66
C PRO A 268 23.25 10.26 -14.85
N SER A 269 23.24 10.54 -13.55
CA SER A 269 22.15 10.11 -12.65
C SER A 269 20.80 10.78 -12.95
N TYR A 270 20.84 11.94 -13.62
CA TYR A 270 19.69 12.64 -14.15
C TYR A 270 19.88 12.83 -15.64
N HIS A 271 19.11 12.11 -16.45
CA HIS A 271 19.14 12.25 -17.89
C HIS A 271 18.39 13.52 -18.29
N ILE A 272 19.14 14.53 -18.76
CA ILE A 272 18.55 15.70 -19.41
C ILE A 272 18.11 15.25 -20.79
N VAL A 273 16.81 15.10 -21.02
CA VAL A 273 16.24 14.77 -22.33
C VAL A 273 16.35 16.03 -23.20
N PRO A 274 17.20 16.05 -24.24
CA PRO A 274 17.48 17.28 -24.96
C PRO A 274 16.41 17.65 -26.01
N ASP A 275 15.38 16.83 -26.25
CA ASP A 275 14.21 17.22 -27.06
C ASP A 275 12.95 16.33 -26.87
N SER A 276 11.80 16.96 -27.12
CA SER A 276 10.36 16.65 -27.13
C SER A 276 9.78 15.24 -27.34
N THR A 277 10.54 14.14 -27.36
CA THR A 277 9.92 12.81 -27.58
C THR A 277 9.01 12.33 -26.44
N LYS A 278 8.97 13.03 -25.29
CA LYS A 278 8.10 12.82 -24.11
C LYS A 278 8.02 11.40 -23.51
N ASP A 279 8.68 10.40 -24.10
CA ASP A 279 8.54 9.00 -23.66
C ASP A 279 9.19 8.69 -22.31
N GLY A 280 10.07 9.57 -21.82
CA GLY A 280 10.73 9.41 -20.52
C GLY A 280 11.62 8.16 -20.44
N ASN A 281 11.99 7.55 -21.57
CA ASN A 281 12.77 6.32 -21.57
C ASN A 281 14.27 6.61 -21.47
N LEU A 282 14.98 5.72 -20.79
CA LEU A 282 16.42 5.66 -20.73
C LEU A 282 16.93 4.60 -21.73
N TYR A 283 17.78 5.01 -22.68
CA TYR A 283 18.33 4.18 -23.75
C TYR A 283 19.77 3.79 -23.44
N VAL A 284 19.92 2.73 -22.65
CA VAL A 284 21.22 2.22 -22.18
C VAL A 284 21.81 1.29 -23.24
N TRP A 285 23.13 1.27 -23.40
CA TRP A 285 23.82 0.33 -24.27
C TRP A 285 24.70 -0.58 -23.41
N LEU A 286 24.33 -1.86 -23.34
CA LEU A 286 24.93 -2.87 -22.45
C LEU A 286 25.60 -3.98 -23.26
N THR A 287 26.63 -4.59 -22.67
CA THR A 287 27.26 -5.81 -23.22
C THR A 287 26.43 -7.04 -22.84
N GLU A 288 26.50 -8.10 -23.63
CA GLU A 288 25.99 -9.40 -23.20
C GLU A 288 26.79 -9.92 -21.98
N LYS A 289 26.10 -10.45 -20.97
CA LYS A 289 26.75 -11.16 -19.86
C LYS A 289 27.10 -12.59 -20.28
N GLU A 290 28.10 -13.18 -19.61
CA GLU A 290 28.36 -14.62 -19.73
C GLU A 290 27.09 -15.42 -19.41
N ASN A 291 26.88 -16.53 -20.12
CA ASN A 291 25.71 -17.41 -19.98
C ASN A 291 24.33 -16.73 -20.20
N ASN A 292 24.30 -15.53 -20.80
CA ASN A 292 23.08 -14.73 -20.98
C ASN A 292 22.39 -14.38 -19.64
N ASP A 293 23.18 -14.14 -18.60
CA ASP A 293 22.67 -13.67 -17.31
C ASP A 293 21.95 -12.32 -17.46
N ALA A 294 20.93 -12.11 -16.62
CA ALA A 294 20.18 -10.86 -16.61
C ALA A 294 20.94 -9.74 -15.87
N TYR A 295 20.71 -8.50 -16.30
CA TYR A 295 21.06 -7.30 -15.54
C TYR A 295 20.00 -7.01 -14.49
N ASP A 296 20.45 -6.75 -13.26
CA ASP A 296 19.58 -6.26 -12.19
C ASP A 296 19.50 -4.74 -12.29
N VAL A 297 18.32 -4.23 -12.64
CA VAL A 297 18.07 -2.81 -12.86
C VAL A 297 17.13 -2.31 -11.78
N THR A 298 17.54 -1.32 -11.00
CA THR A 298 16.65 -0.63 -10.05
C THR A 298 16.30 0.74 -10.58
N VAL A 299 15.01 1.08 -10.61
CA VAL A 299 14.50 2.40 -11.02
C VAL A 299 13.72 2.98 -9.83
N GLY A 300 14.32 3.96 -9.15
CA GLY A 300 13.82 4.40 -7.84
C GLY A 300 13.91 3.25 -6.82
N THR A 301 12.75 2.69 -6.44
CA THR A 301 12.65 1.53 -5.53
C THR A 301 12.24 0.23 -6.25
N GLU A 302 11.77 0.31 -7.50
CA GLU A 302 11.35 -0.85 -8.27
C GLU A 302 12.57 -1.62 -8.81
N LYS A 303 12.65 -2.91 -8.49
CA LYS A 303 13.64 -3.83 -9.04
C LYS A 303 13.11 -4.49 -10.31
N ARG A 304 13.95 -4.57 -11.33
CA ARG A 304 13.65 -5.12 -12.66
C ARG A 304 14.81 -5.99 -13.13
N GLN A 305 14.53 -6.90 -14.04
CA GLN A 305 15.57 -7.70 -14.70
C GLN A 305 15.45 -7.61 -16.21
N TYR A 306 16.60 -7.52 -16.87
CA TYR A 306 16.71 -7.42 -18.33
C TYR A 306 17.71 -8.46 -18.84
N SER A 307 17.31 -9.29 -19.80
CA SER A 307 18.19 -10.24 -20.47
C SER A 307 18.31 -9.92 -21.95
N PHE A 308 19.38 -10.38 -22.59
CA PHE A 308 19.55 -10.18 -24.01
C PHE A 308 18.63 -11.12 -24.81
N ASP A 309 17.85 -10.54 -25.72
CA ASP A 309 17.02 -11.27 -26.68
C ASP A 309 17.74 -11.27 -28.02
N GLN A 310 18.34 -12.42 -28.36
CA GLN A 310 19.13 -12.59 -29.57
C GLN A 310 18.31 -12.42 -30.85
N ALA A 311 17.01 -12.73 -30.83
CA ALA A 311 16.15 -12.58 -32.01
C ALA A 311 15.83 -11.10 -32.28
N LYS A 312 15.70 -10.30 -31.22
CA LYS A 312 15.47 -8.86 -31.32
C LYS A 312 16.76 -8.02 -31.34
N ASN A 313 17.90 -8.63 -31.07
CA ASN A 313 19.21 -7.96 -30.95
C ASN A 313 19.18 -6.78 -29.96
N GLN A 314 18.49 -6.97 -28.83
CA GLN A 314 18.28 -5.94 -27.80
C GLN A 314 18.04 -6.60 -26.44
N PHE A 315 18.19 -5.83 -25.36
CA PHE A 315 17.77 -6.26 -24.03
C PHE A 315 16.28 -6.07 -23.84
N VAL A 316 15.62 -7.08 -23.26
CA VAL A 316 14.19 -7.06 -22.95
C VAL A 316 13.98 -7.29 -21.47
N ARG A 317 12.98 -6.60 -20.89
CA ARG A 317 12.57 -6.85 -19.51
C ARG A 317 11.99 -8.26 -19.43
N ILE A 318 12.47 -9.05 -18.48
CA ILE A 318 11.98 -10.41 -18.23
C ILE A 318 11.06 -10.45 -17.02
N GLN A 319 10.18 -11.43 -16.98
CA GLN A 319 9.31 -11.64 -15.83
C GLN A 319 10.11 -12.14 -14.63
N THR A 320 9.85 -11.52 -13.48
CA THR A 320 10.44 -11.91 -12.19
C THR A 320 9.38 -12.49 -11.26
N THR A 321 9.82 -13.22 -10.23
CA THR A 321 8.90 -13.69 -9.18
C THR A 321 8.64 -12.55 -8.19
N PRO A 322 7.37 -12.17 -7.95
CA PRO A 322 7.03 -11.17 -6.94
C PRO A 322 7.54 -11.49 -5.54
N THR A 323 7.85 -10.46 -4.78
CA THR A 323 8.33 -10.54 -3.39
C THR A 323 7.55 -9.58 -2.49
N ALA A 324 7.54 -9.86 -1.19
CA ALA A 324 6.69 -9.12 -0.26
C ALA A 324 7.08 -7.63 -0.10
N ASP A 325 8.34 -7.26 -0.40
CA ASP A 325 8.83 -5.87 -0.37
C ASP A 325 8.19 -4.97 -1.45
N GLN A 326 7.43 -5.54 -2.37
CA GLN A 326 6.73 -4.83 -3.46
C GLN A 326 5.28 -4.43 -3.10
N PHE A 327 4.82 -4.77 -1.90
CA PHE A 327 3.47 -4.48 -1.44
C PHE A 327 3.49 -3.49 -0.27
N ASP A 328 2.52 -2.60 -0.26
CA ASP A 328 2.16 -1.82 0.91
C ASP A 328 1.05 -2.55 1.68
N TYR A 329 1.28 -2.67 2.98
CA TYR A 329 0.30 -3.21 3.92
C TYR A 329 -0.01 -2.17 4.99
N THR A 330 -1.25 -1.69 5.01
CA THR A 330 -1.72 -0.78 6.06
C THR A 330 -2.37 -1.59 7.17
N GLN A 331 -1.73 -1.66 8.34
CA GLN A 331 -2.25 -2.46 9.44
C GLN A 331 -3.65 -1.99 9.87
N PRO A 332 -4.69 -2.84 9.76
CA PRO A 332 -6.03 -2.51 10.19
C PRO A 332 -6.25 -2.87 11.67
N SER A 333 -7.22 -2.19 12.29
CA SER A 333 -7.71 -2.53 13.63
C SER A 333 -9.15 -3.03 13.56
N PHE A 334 -9.40 -4.26 14.00
CA PHE A 334 -10.74 -4.82 14.09
C PHE A 334 -11.13 -5.07 15.54
N THR A 335 -12.43 -5.02 15.82
CA THR A 335 -13.01 -5.51 17.07
C THR A 335 -13.97 -6.64 16.72
N TYR A 336 -13.90 -7.72 17.49
CA TYR A 336 -14.76 -8.88 17.33
C TYR A 336 -16.22 -8.46 17.23
N THR A 337 -16.90 -8.97 16.20
CA THR A 337 -18.34 -8.88 16.03
C THR A 337 -18.80 -10.28 15.65
N LYS A 338 -19.77 -10.81 16.41
CA LYS A 338 -20.26 -12.18 16.22
C LYS A 338 -20.65 -12.40 14.75
N ASP A 339 -20.23 -13.55 14.21
CA ASP A 339 -20.49 -14.02 12.84
C ASP A 339 -19.98 -13.08 11.72
N THR A 340 -19.12 -12.11 12.04
CA THR A 340 -18.58 -11.16 11.05
C THR A 340 -17.18 -11.57 10.61
N HIS A 341 -17.06 -11.89 9.34
CA HIS A 341 -15.76 -12.19 8.72
C HIS A 341 -14.93 -10.92 8.49
N VAL A 342 -13.63 -11.01 8.78
CA VAL A 342 -12.67 -9.96 8.50
C VAL A 342 -12.00 -10.19 7.15
N ASP A 343 -12.16 -9.23 6.23
CA ASP A 343 -11.43 -9.18 4.97
C ASP A 343 -10.41 -8.03 4.97
N ILE A 344 -9.14 -8.39 4.82
CA ILE A 344 -8.04 -7.43 4.76
C ILE A 344 -7.59 -7.09 3.34
N SER A 345 -8.20 -7.67 2.30
CA SER A 345 -7.79 -7.53 0.90
C SER A 345 -7.58 -6.06 0.49
N LYS A 346 -8.45 -5.15 0.95
CA LYS A 346 -8.39 -3.71 0.68
C LYS A 346 -7.23 -2.96 1.35
N TYR A 347 -6.54 -3.57 2.31
CA TYR A 347 -5.40 -2.98 3.03
C TYR A 347 -4.05 -3.42 2.46
N ILE A 348 -4.08 -4.28 1.44
CA ILE A 348 -2.89 -4.79 0.75
C ILE A 348 -2.96 -4.26 -0.68
N LYS A 349 -1.92 -3.55 -1.10
CA LYS A 349 -1.80 -3.08 -2.48
C LYS A 349 -0.37 -3.21 -2.95
N TRP A 350 -0.18 -3.31 -4.26
CA TRP A 350 1.14 -3.09 -4.84
C TRP A 350 1.59 -1.66 -4.55
N LYS A 351 2.90 -1.47 -4.34
CA LYS A 351 3.48 -0.13 -4.26
C LYS A 351 3.26 0.62 -5.58
N ASP A 352 3.05 1.92 -5.49
CA ASP A 352 2.64 2.75 -6.63
C ASP A 352 3.70 2.80 -7.76
N ASP A 353 4.98 2.53 -7.43
CA ASP A 353 6.10 2.48 -8.38
C ASP A 353 6.28 1.11 -9.07
N VAL A 354 5.61 0.06 -8.59
CA VAL A 354 5.64 -1.27 -9.19
C VAL A 354 4.64 -1.31 -10.34
N THR A 355 5.08 -1.67 -11.54
CA THR A 355 4.24 -1.60 -12.77
C THR A 355 4.18 -2.94 -13.51
N GLY A 356 3.12 -3.17 -14.29
CA GLY A 356 2.94 -4.43 -15.05
C GLY A 356 2.80 -5.67 -14.17
N HIS A 357 2.32 -5.48 -12.94
CA HIS A 357 2.06 -6.53 -11.98
C HIS A 357 0.70 -7.21 -12.24
N GLY A 358 0.54 -8.43 -11.72
CA GLY A 358 -0.75 -9.11 -11.67
C GLY A 358 -1.67 -8.53 -10.59
N LYS A 359 -2.87 -9.08 -10.49
CA LYS A 359 -3.85 -8.82 -9.43
C LYS A 359 -3.64 -9.78 -8.27
N ILE A 360 -3.86 -9.28 -7.06
CA ILE A 360 -4.04 -10.14 -5.88
C ILE A 360 -5.34 -10.92 -6.09
N THR A 361 -5.23 -12.25 -6.14
CA THR A 361 -6.36 -13.14 -6.40
C THR A 361 -6.92 -13.76 -5.14
N LYS A 362 -6.09 -13.91 -4.10
CA LYS A 362 -6.48 -14.55 -2.85
C LYS A 362 -5.68 -14.03 -1.67
N VAL A 363 -6.33 -13.93 -0.52
CA VAL A 363 -5.70 -13.76 0.79
C VAL A 363 -6.00 -15.01 1.61
N THR A 364 -4.96 -15.69 2.07
CA THR A 364 -5.06 -16.90 2.91
C THR A 364 -4.64 -16.56 4.33
N TYR A 365 -5.46 -16.91 5.31
CA TYR A 365 -5.31 -16.49 6.71
C TYR A 365 -4.82 -17.63 7.61
N PHE A 366 -4.04 -17.27 8.62
CA PHE A 366 -3.49 -18.20 9.62
C PHE A 366 -3.61 -17.56 11.00
N LYS A 367 -4.01 -18.33 12.01
CA LYS A 367 -3.89 -17.88 13.40
C LYS A 367 -2.40 -17.85 13.77
N LYS A 368 -1.94 -16.80 14.48
CA LYS A 368 -0.52 -16.60 14.75
C LYS A 368 0.06 -17.81 15.51
N GLY A 369 1.10 -18.42 14.93
CA GLY A 369 1.74 -19.63 15.46
C GLY A 369 1.28 -20.93 14.77
N ASP A 370 0.13 -20.92 14.10
CA ASP A 370 -0.40 -22.07 13.39
C ASP A 370 0.17 -22.15 11.97
N LYS A 371 0.35 -23.38 11.47
CA LYS A 371 0.82 -23.65 10.10
C LYS A 371 -0.32 -23.98 9.12
N THR A 372 -1.47 -24.33 9.65
CA THR A 372 -2.64 -24.71 8.85
C THR A 372 -3.45 -23.46 8.51
N PRO A 373 -3.81 -23.25 7.23
CA PRO A 373 -4.65 -22.12 6.87
C PRO A 373 -6.07 -22.30 7.42
N LEU A 374 -6.72 -21.18 7.73
CA LEU A 374 -8.14 -21.16 8.04
C LEU A 374 -8.94 -21.52 6.77
N ALA A 375 -10.06 -22.22 6.95
CA ALA A 375 -10.95 -22.58 5.84
C ALA A 375 -11.60 -21.33 5.21
N ASP A 376 -11.98 -20.38 6.06
CA ASP A 376 -12.59 -19.12 5.71
C ASP A 376 -11.83 -17.94 6.36
N SER A 377 -12.25 -16.71 6.07
CA SER A 377 -11.68 -15.53 6.71
C SER A 377 -11.93 -15.52 8.23
N PRO A 378 -11.04 -14.90 9.04
CA PRO A 378 -11.15 -14.95 10.49
C PRO A 378 -12.40 -14.23 11.02
N THR A 379 -13.02 -14.82 12.04
CA THR A 379 -14.15 -14.24 12.79
C THR A 379 -13.78 -13.96 14.25
N ASP A 380 -12.97 -14.81 14.87
CA ASP A 380 -12.64 -14.76 16.29
C ASP A 380 -11.60 -13.68 16.66
N ALA A 381 -11.58 -13.30 17.94
CA ALA A 381 -10.54 -12.45 18.48
C ALA A 381 -9.19 -13.18 18.53
N GLY A 382 -8.13 -12.47 18.15
CA GLY A 382 -6.79 -13.04 18.11
C GLY A 382 -5.83 -12.27 17.21
N THR A 383 -4.61 -12.77 17.12
CA THR A 383 -3.61 -12.29 16.16
C THR A 383 -3.52 -13.25 14.99
N TYR A 384 -3.49 -12.70 13.79
CA TYR A 384 -3.50 -13.45 12.54
C TYR A 384 -2.35 -13.00 11.64
N THR A 385 -1.76 -13.96 10.93
CA THR A 385 -0.84 -13.72 9.82
C THR A 385 -1.53 -14.11 8.52
N PHE A 386 -1.05 -13.61 7.39
CA PHE A 386 -1.65 -13.92 6.10
C PHE A 386 -0.61 -14.13 5.01
N LYS A 387 -1.07 -14.73 3.92
CA LYS A 387 -0.33 -14.86 2.67
C LYS A 387 -1.21 -14.41 1.52
N ILE A 388 -0.59 -13.95 0.44
CA ILE A 388 -1.32 -13.56 -0.77
C ILE A 388 -0.88 -14.38 -1.97
N ASP A 389 -1.83 -14.62 -2.85
CA ASP A 389 -1.59 -15.19 -4.18
C ASP A 389 -1.81 -14.08 -5.21
N VAL A 390 -0.95 -14.05 -6.22
CA VAL A 390 -1.01 -13.10 -7.33
C VAL A 390 -0.97 -13.86 -8.65
N ASN A 391 -1.83 -13.46 -9.58
CA ASN A 391 -1.77 -14.01 -10.92
C ASN A 391 -0.62 -13.39 -11.73
N GLU A 392 -0.42 -13.93 -12.92
CA GLU A 392 0.58 -13.43 -13.86
C GLU A 392 0.23 -12.01 -14.33
N GLY A 393 1.26 -11.18 -14.44
CA GLY A 393 1.21 -9.87 -15.09
C GLY A 393 2.25 -9.76 -16.20
N ASP A 394 2.34 -8.59 -16.84
CA ASP A 394 3.25 -8.34 -17.95
C ASP A 394 4.73 -8.59 -17.58
N TYR A 395 5.12 -8.25 -16.34
CA TYR A 395 6.52 -8.29 -15.87
C TYR A 395 6.73 -9.16 -14.63
N TYR A 396 5.69 -9.84 -14.18
CA TYR A 396 5.71 -10.63 -12.97
C TYR A 396 5.01 -11.96 -13.19
N LYS A 397 5.66 -13.04 -12.77
CA LYS A 397 5.09 -14.39 -12.82
C LYS A 397 3.96 -14.52 -11.80
N SER A 398 3.04 -15.45 -12.02
CA SER A 398 2.13 -15.88 -10.96
C SER A 398 2.92 -16.50 -9.82
N VAL A 399 2.51 -16.23 -8.59
CA VAL A 399 3.10 -16.83 -7.40
C VAL A 399 2.05 -16.93 -6.31
N ASP A 400 2.06 -18.08 -5.65
CA ASP A 400 1.20 -18.34 -4.51
C ASP A 400 1.98 -18.18 -3.21
N SER A 401 1.27 -17.89 -2.13
CA SER A 401 1.81 -17.88 -0.77
C SER A 401 2.94 -16.87 -0.52
N ILE A 402 2.89 -15.68 -1.14
CA ILE A 402 3.76 -14.56 -0.75
C ILE A 402 3.47 -14.19 0.71
N SER A 403 4.53 -13.98 1.51
CA SER A 403 4.42 -13.61 2.91
C SER A 403 5.59 -12.74 3.35
N ALA A 404 5.36 -11.88 4.36
CA ALA A 404 6.41 -11.17 5.08
C ALA A 404 6.32 -11.44 6.60
N PRO A 405 7.43 -11.39 7.34
CA PRO A 405 7.42 -11.56 8.80
C PRO A 405 6.52 -10.55 9.55
N GLU A 406 6.38 -9.34 9.01
CA GLU A 406 5.60 -8.24 9.58
C GLU A 406 4.12 -8.23 9.17
N TRP A 407 3.69 -9.15 8.30
CA TRP A 407 2.30 -9.23 7.83
C TRP A 407 1.39 -9.87 8.87
N GLU A 408 0.95 -9.05 9.82
CA GLU A 408 0.02 -9.43 10.89
C GLU A 408 -1.06 -8.38 11.18
N PHE A 409 -2.25 -8.86 11.57
CA PHE A 409 -3.32 -8.01 12.12
C PHE A 409 -3.93 -8.62 13.38
N VAL A 410 -4.68 -7.79 14.10
CA VAL A 410 -5.34 -8.15 15.34
C VAL A 410 -6.84 -7.90 15.24
N ILE A 411 -7.60 -8.91 15.65
CA ILE A 411 -9.03 -8.77 15.99
C ILE A 411 -9.09 -8.67 17.51
N SER A 412 -9.39 -7.48 18.01
CA SER A 412 -9.49 -7.22 19.44
C SER A 412 -10.76 -7.85 20.02
N LYS A 413 -10.69 -8.31 21.27
CA LYS A 413 -11.87 -8.79 21.98
C LYS A 413 -12.92 -7.68 22.08
N ALA A 414 -14.19 -8.03 21.94
CA ALA A 414 -15.29 -7.12 22.25
C ALA A 414 -15.39 -6.92 23.77
N GLN A 415 -15.88 -5.77 24.21
CA GLN A 415 -15.96 -5.48 25.65
C GLN A 415 -16.92 -6.44 26.38
N ALA A 416 -18.02 -6.80 25.73
CA ALA A 416 -19.03 -7.72 26.23
C ALA A 416 -19.88 -8.24 25.06
N PRO A 417 -20.56 -9.40 25.19
CA PRO A 417 -21.57 -9.81 24.23
C PRO A 417 -22.74 -8.82 24.24
N SER A 418 -23.40 -8.65 23.10
CA SER A 418 -24.55 -7.75 22.94
C SER A 418 -25.73 -8.15 23.85
N SER A 419 -25.81 -9.42 24.24
CA SER A 419 -26.78 -9.96 25.18
C SER A 419 -26.42 -9.75 26.65
N LYS A 420 -25.31 -9.06 26.96
CA LYS A 420 -24.89 -8.83 28.35
C LYS A 420 -26.03 -8.21 29.16
N PRO A 421 -26.48 -8.86 30.25
CA PRO A 421 -27.49 -8.30 31.12
C PRO A 421 -27.00 -6.96 31.67
N THR A 422 -27.88 -5.96 31.66
CA THR A 422 -27.63 -4.71 32.34
C THR A 422 -27.52 -4.95 33.85
N ASP A 423 -26.53 -4.32 34.48
CA ASP A 423 -26.43 -4.22 35.92
C ASP A 423 -27.69 -3.50 36.42
N THR A 424 -28.58 -4.26 37.06
CA THR A 424 -29.82 -3.73 37.62
C THR A 424 -29.63 -3.51 39.12
N ASP A 425 -30.19 -2.41 39.59
CA ASP A 425 -30.54 -2.17 41.00
C ASP A 425 -31.08 -3.43 41.71
N PRO A 426 -31.07 -3.47 43.06
CA PRO A 426 -31.44 -4.65 43.85
C PRO A 426 -32.64 -5.39 43.26
N THR A 427 -32.40 -6.62 42.82
CA THR A 427 -33.38 -7.41 42.09
C THR A 427 -34.26 -8.17 43.07
N TYR A 428 -35.50 -7.72 43.20
CA TYR A 428 -36.47 -8.36 44.09
C TYR A 428 -37.16 -9.54 43.40
N VAL A 429 -36.79 -10.75 43.80
CA VAL A 429 -37.30 -11.99 43.21
C VAL A 429 -38.50 -12.54 43.97
N SER A 430 -39.27 -13.41 43.31
CA SER A 430 -40.43 -14.07 43.91
C SER A 430 -40.06 -14.78 45.22
N TRP A 431 -40.99 -14.78 46.17
CA TRP A 431 -40.86 -15.51 47.41
C TRP A 431 -40.72 -17.03 47.20
N LEU A 432 -41.09 -17.54 46.02
CA LEU A 432 -40.89 -18.93 45.60
C LEU A 432 -39.43 -19.31 45.34
N CYS A 433 -38.54 -18.34 45.05
CA CYS A 433 -37.13 -18.59 44.76
C CYS A 433 -36.36 -18.86 46.07
N LYS A 434 -36.11 -20.12 46.42
CA LYS A 434 -35.44 -20.51 47.69
C LYS A 434 -33.92 -20.50 47.58
N LYS A 435 -33.39 -20.67 46.37
CA LYS A 435 -31.95 -20.64 46.02
C LYS A 435 -31.75 -19.93 44.68
N VAL A 436 -30.50 -19.59 44.37
CA VAL A 436 -30.15 -18.82 43.15
C VAL A 436 -30.64 -19.48 41.87
N GLU A 437 -30.53 -20.81 41.71
CA GLU A 437 -31.00 -21.50 40.50
C GLU A 437 -32.52 -21.36 40.23
N ASP A 438 -33.31 -21.08 41.28
CA ASP A 438 -34.77 -20.89 41.18
C ASP A 438 -35.11 -19.54 40.52
N VAL A 439 -34.14 -18.61 40.46
CA VAL A 439 -34.32 -17.29 39.87
C VAL A 439 -34.22 -17.40 38.34
N LYS A 440 -35.35 -17.19 37.68
CA LYS A 440 -35.51 -17.23 36.21
C LYS A 440 -35.91 -15.86 35.66
N GLY A 441 -35.63 -15.62 34.38
CA GLY A 441 -36.08 -14.42 33.65
C GLY A 441 -35.23 -13.16 33.85
N LEU A 442 -34.08 -13.24 34.52
CA LEU A 442 -33.14 -12.10 34.64
C LEU A 442 -32.21 -11.93 33.43
N PHE A 443 -32.01 -13.00 32.67
CA PHE A 443 -31.18 -13.03 31.48
C PHE A 443 -31.68 -14.14 30.55
N ASN A 444 -31.24 -14.11 29.29
CA ASN A 444 -31.59 -15.11 28.28
C ASN A 444 -30.74 -16.38 28.42
N ASP A 445 -31.01 -17.38 27.58
CA ASP A 445 -30.34 -18.69 27.65
C ASP A 445 -28.85 -18.67 27.25
N GLU A 446 -28.33 -17.55 26.73
CA GLU A 446 -26.89 -17.37 26.51
C GLU A 446 -26.12 -17.10 27.82
N TRP A 447 -26.82 -16.93 28.93
CA TRP A 447 -26.25 -16.71 30.24
C TRP A 447 -26.74 -17.79 31.20
N LYS A 448 -25.87 -18.19 32.12
CA LYS A 448 -26.23 -19.11 33.21
C LYS A 448 -25.71 -18.59 34.53
N TRP A 449 -26.35 -18.99 35.63
CA TRP A 449 -25.74 -18.82 36.94
C TRP A 449 -24.44 -19.61 37.02
N SER A 450 -23.41 -19.02 37.65
CA SER A 450 -22.15 -19.71 37.94
C SER A 450 -22.43 -20.98 38.74
N ASP A 451 -21.75 -22.06 38.41
CA ASP A 451 -21.90 -23.36 39.09
C ASP A 451 -21.54 -23.27 40.59
N SER A 452 -20.74 -22.27 40.99
CA SER A 452 -20.45 -21.95 42.39
C SER A 452 -21.63 -21.35 43.16
N ASP A 453 -22.57 -20.73 42.45
CA ASP A 453 -23.58 -19.85 43.02
C ASP A 453 -24.98 -20.45 42.99
N ILE A 454 -25.25 -21.40 42.10
CA ILE A 454 -26.58 -22.04 41.92
C ILE A 454 -27.20 -22.58 43.22
N SER A 455 -26.37 -23.09 44.13
CA SER A 455 -26.80 -23.69 45.40
C SER A 455 -26.93 -22.70 46.56
N LYS A 456 -26.54 -21.43 46.37
CA LYS A 456 -26.65 -20.40 47.41
C LYS A 456 -28.12 -20.21 47.79
N LYS A 457 -28.42 -20.30 49.09
CA LYS A 457 -29.76 -20.04 49.64
C LYS A 457 -30.07 -18.55 49.53
N LEU A 458 -31.35 -18.23 49.33
CA LEU A 458 -31.87 -16.87 49.33
C LEU A 458 -32.74 -16.66 50.57
N PRO A 459 -32.22 -16.11 51.69
CA PRO A 459 -33.03 -15.78 52.86
C PRO A 459 -34.05 -14.67 52.54
N VAL A 460 -35.14 -14.58 53.31
CA VAL A 460 -36.13 -13.50 53.11
C VAL A 460 -35.48 -12.17 53.49
N GLY A 461 -35.54 -11.17 52.61
CA GLY A 461 -35.12 -9.79 52.91
C GLY A 461 -33.62 -9.55 52.98
N GLU A 462 -32.77 -10.57 52.80
CA GLU A 462 -31.31 -10.43 52.76
C GLU A 462 -30.81 -10.32 51.31
N GLU A 463 -29.85 -9.42 51.07
CA GLU A 463 -29.16 -9.28 49.78
C GLU A 463 -28.13 -10.40 49.61
N VAL A 464 -28.26 -11.18 48.55
CA VAL A 464 -27.31 -12.24 48.17
C VAL A 464 -26.70 -11.90 46.82
N SER A 465 -25.36 -11.89 46.75
CA SER A 465 -24.64 -11.74 45.48
C SER A 465 -24.50 -13.08 44.75
N ALA A 466 -24.95 -13.11 43.50
CA ALA A 466 -24.82 -14.25 42.60
C ALA A 466 -24.26 -13.83 41.24
N THR A 467 -23.36 -14.61 40.68
CA THR A 467 -22.70 -14.31 39.41
C THR A 467 -23.36 -15.06 38.27
N ALA A 468 -23.81 -14.33 37.25
CA ALA A 468 -24.16 -14.91 35.96
C ALA A 468 -22.92 -14.90 35.05
N VAL A 469 -22.67 -16.00 34.36
CA VAL A 469 -21.57 -16.16 33.39
C VAL A 469 -22.13 -16.40 32.00
N TYR A 470 -21.45 -15.85 31.00
CA TYR A 470 -21.77 -16.07 29.60
C TYR A 470 -21.52 -17.53 29.24
N ASN A 471 -22.50 -18.15 28.60
CA ASN A 471 -22.52 -19.57 28.27
C ASN A 471 -22.38 -19.81 26.75
N GLY A 472 -22.09 -18.77 25.97
CA GLY A 472 -21.80 -18.90 24.54
C GLY A 472 -20.45 -19.57 24.29
N THR A 473 -20.35 -20.33 23.20
CA THR A 473 -19.09 -20.97 22.76
C THR A 473 -18.03 -19.95 22.34
N ASP A 474 -18.43 -18.71 22.05
CA ASP A 474 -17.58 -17.57 21.70
C ASP A 474 -17.13 -16.74 22.92
N ALA A 475 -17.27 -17.25 24.15
CA ALA A 475 -16.90 -16.53 25.37
C ALA A 475 -15.48 -15.96 25.36
N ASP A 476 -14.52 -16.67 24.76
CA ASP A 476 -13.11 -16.24 24.69
C ASP A 476 -12.92 -14.95 23.86
N ASN A 477 -13.89 -14.58 23.03
CA ASN A 477 -13.87 -13.37 22.21
C ASN A 477 -14.27 -12.09 22.97
N TYR A 478 -14.65 -12.20 24.25
CA TYR A 478 -15.07 -11.07 25.07
C TYR A 478 -14.13 -10.81 26.25
N VAL A 479 -14.05 -9.55 26.67
CA VAL A 479 -13.33 -9.14 27.89
C VAL A 479 -14.17 -9.44 29.13
N ASN A 480 -15.45 -9.05 29.13
CA ASN A 480 -16.35 -9.23 30.26
C ASN A 480 -17.39 -10.31 29.97
N THR A 481 -17.21 -11.47 30.58
CA THR A 481 -18.08 -12.65 30.44
C THR A 481 -18.87 -12.98 31.71
N SER A 482 -18.85 -12.10 32.71
CA SER A 482 -19.59 -12.27 33.95
C SER A 482 -20.29 -10.99 34.40
N VAL A 483 -21.45 -11.13 35.04
CA VAL A 483 -22.20 -10.05 35.67
C VAL A 483 -22.62 -10.50 37.07
N VAL A 484 -22.41 -9.64 38.08
CA VAL A 484 -22.83 -9.92 39.46
C VAL A 484 -24.20 -9.29 39.69
N PHE A 485 -25.17 -10.09 40.10
CA PHE A 485 -26.50 -9.65 40.50
C PHE A 485 -26.62 -9.59 42.02
N LYS A 486 -27.34 -8.57 42.50
CA LYS A 486 -27.79 -8.44 43.90
C LYS A 486 -29.24 -8.88 43.99
N ILE A 487 -29.48 -10.03 44.62
CA ILE A 487 -30.79 -10.67 44.67
C ILE A 487 -31.36 -10.60 46.08
N THR A 488 -32.58 -10.10 46.21
CA THR A 488 -33.32 -10.09 47.48
C THR A 488 -34.63 -10.84 47.32
N ARG A 489 -34.85 -11.88 48.13
CA ARG A 489 -36.10 -12.65 48.10
C ARG A 489 -37.20 -11.90 48.84
N LYS A 490 -38.34 -11.69 48.17
CA LYS A 490 -39.55 -11.12 48.81
C LYS A 490 -40.10 -12.03 49.91
N ALA A 491 -40.74 -11.43 50.91
CA ALA A 491 -41.51 -12.16 51.90
C ALA A 491 -42.68 -12.91 51.23
N CYS A 492 -43.09 -14.03 51.83
CA CYS A 492 -44.26 -14.76 51.36
C CYS A 492 -45.50 -13.87 51.48
N THR A 493 -46.36 -13.89 50.46
CA THR A 493 -47.64 -13.17 50.49
C THR A 493 -48.76 -13.98 51.13
N HIS A 494 -48.44 -15.18 51.61
CA HIS A 494 -49.35 -16.14 52.24
C HIS A 494 -50.66 -16.41 51.46
N PRO A 495 -50.60 -16.73 50.15
CA PRO A 495 -51.81 -16.95 49.35
C PRO A 495 -52.55 -18.23 49.74
N HIS A 496 -51.85 -19.24 50.28
CA HIS A 496 -52.43 -20.49 50.73
C HIS A 496 -52.28 -20.67 52.23
N THR A 497 -53.41 -20.84 52.91
CA THR A 497 -53.49 -21.05 54.35
C THR A 497 -54.27 -22.30 54.68
N ALA A 498 -53.90 -22.96 55.77
CA ALA A 498 -54.59 -24.13 56.31
C ALA A 498 -54.60 -24.08 57.84
N GLU A 499 -55.49 -24.87 58.45
CA GLU A 499 -55.55 -25.05 59.89
C GLU A 499 -54.70 -26.24 60.34
N ARG A 500 -54.07 -26.14 61.52
CA ARG A 500 -53.34 -27.25 62.17
C ARG A 500 -53.57 -27.27 63.67
N TYR A 501 -53.33 -28.42 64.30
CA TYR A 501 -53.44 -28.62 65.76
C TYR A 501 -54.84 -28.48 66.36
N TYR A 502 -55.91 -28.50 65.55
CA TYR A 502 -57.27 -28.56 66.07
C TYR A 502 -57.48 -29.78 66.97
N SER A 503 -58.10 -29.56 68.13
CA SER A 503 -58.56 -30.63 69.01
C SER A 503 -59.93 -30.29 69.59
N SER A 504 -60.89 -31.23 69.49
CA SER A 504 -62.23 -31.02 70.03
C SER A 504 -62.21 -31.04 71.57
N PRO A 505 -62.91 -30.11 72.25
CA PRO A 505 -63.10 -30.19 73.70
C PRO A 505 -63.90 -31.45 74.08
N SER A 506 -63.69 -31.94 75.29
CA SER A 506 -64.48 -33.00 75.92
C SER A 506 -65.26 -32.47 77.12
N CYS A 507 -65.98 -33.34 77.85
CA CYS A 507 -66.65 -32.94 79.10
C CYS A 507 -65.66 -32.49 80.19
N THR A 508 -64.40 -32.93 80.14
CA THR A 508 -63.39 -32.70 81.20
C THR A 508 -62.10 -32.04 80.72
N SER A 509 -61.83 -32.06 79.41
CA SER A 509 -60.63 -31.47 78.81
C SER A 509 -61.00 -30.37 77.83
N SER A 510 -60.36 -29.22 77.95
CA SER A 510 -60.44 -28.17 76.95
C SER A 510 -59.91 -28.65 75.59
N GLY A 511 -60.48 -28.14 74.52
CA GLY A 511 -59.99 -28.30 73.15
C GLY A 511 -59.14 -27.11 72.70
N TYR A 512 -58.71 -27.14 71.45
CA TYR A 512 -57.97 -26.06 70.79
C TYR A 512 -58.58 -25.75 69.43
N SER A 513 -58.83 -24.48 69.15
CA SER A 513 -59.45 -24.05 67.88
C SER A 513 -58.55 -24.27 66.66
N GLY A 514 -57.27 -24.59 66.85
CA GLY A 514 -56.29 -24.76 65.79
C GLY A 514 -55.61 -23.45 65.38
N ASP A 515 -54.37 -23.56 64.92
CA ASP A 515 -53.59 -22.46 64.35
C ASP A 515 -53.88 -22.32 62.85
N THR A 516 -53.86 -21.10 62.34
CA THR A 516 -53.78 -20.85 60.89
C THR A 516 -52.32 -20.70 60.49
N TYR A 517 -51.85 -21.52 59.56
CA TYR A 517 -50.49 -21.46 59.03
C TYR A 517 -50.50 -21.36 57.50
N CYS A 518 -49.45 -20.78 56.93
CA CYS A 518 -49.26 -20.74 55.49
C CYS A 518 -48.69 -22.07 55.00
N THR A 519 -49.34 -22.75 54.05
CA THR A 519 -48.84 -24.03 53.53
C THR A 519 -47.63 -23.87 52.62
N ASP A 520 -47.34 -22.67 52.14
CA ASP A 520 -46.22 -22.40 51.24
C ASP A 520 -44.88 -22.15 51.96
N CYS A 521 -44.92 -21.44 53.09
CA CYS A 521 -43.73 -21.11 53.90
C CYS A 521 -43.72 -21.75 55.30
N ASN A 522 -44.81 -22.44 55.68
CA ASN A 522 -45.01 -23.13 56.96
C ASN A 522 -45.03 -22.21 58.21
N GLU A 523 -45.11 -20.89 58.01
CA GLU A 523 -45.21 -19.89 59.06
C GLU A 523 -46.62 -19.90 59.68
N THR A 524 -46.70 -19.87 61.02
CA THR A 524 -47.98 -19.63 61.72
C THR A 524 -48.37 -18.17 61.52
N LEU A 525 -49.54 -17.93 60.92
CA LEU A 525 -50.07 -16.60 60.67
C LEU A 525 -50.94 -16.12 61.83
N SER A 526 -51.67 -17.04 62.45
CA SER A 526 -52.50 -16.77 63.63
C SER A 526 -52.52 -17.99 64.52
N TYR A 527 -52.42 -17.75 65.83
CA TYR A 527 -52.57 -18.80 66.84
C TYR A 527 -54.04 -18.99 67.19
N GLY A 528 -54.45 -20.24 67.41
CA GLY A 528 -55.77 -20.58 67.93
C GLY A 528 -55.92 -20.21 69.41
N TYR A 529 -57.14 -20.38 69.93
CA TYR A 529 -57.47 -20.19 71.34
C TYR A 529 -57.99 -21.48 71.99
N THR A 530 -57.90 -21.52 73.32
CA THR A 530 -58.42 -22.64 74.12
C THR A 530 -59.94 -22.64 74.08
N ILE A 531 -60.52 -23.77 73.69
CA ILE A 531 -61.98 -24.00 73.75
C ILE A 531 -62.27 -24.68 75.09
N SER A 532 -63.03 -24.03 75.97
CA SER A 532 -63.39 -24.61 77.27
C SER A 532 -64.05 -25.98 77.14
N ALA A 533 -63.79 -26.87 78.11
CA ALA A 533 -64.51 -28.13 78.23
C ALA A 533 -66.04 -27.88 78.26
N TYR A 534 -66.82 -28.80 77.68
CA TYR A 534 -68.28 -28.65 77.61
C TYR A 534 -68.98 -28.65 78.98
N GLY A 535 -68.30 -29.16 80.01
CA GLY A 535 -68.92 -29.50 81.28
C GLY A 535 -69.80 -30.75 81.16
N HIS A 536 -70.50 -31.07 82.26
CA HIS A 536 -71.39 -32.22 82.33
C HIS A 536 -72.85 -31.78 82.16
N ASP A 537 -73.51 -32.29 81.12
CA ASP A 537 -74.98 -32.28 81.01
C ASP A 537 -75.52 -33.60 81.58
N TYR A 538 -76.06 -33.54 82.79
CA TYR A 538 -76.58 -34.70 83.52
C TYR A 538 -78.01 -35.06 83.10
N ASP A 539 -78.37 -36.33 83.22
CA ASP A 539 -79.77 -36.78 83.15
C ASP A 539 -80.59 -36.28 84.36
N ASN A 540 -81.88 -36.63 84.40
CA ASN A 540 -82.76 -36.22 85.49
C ASN A 540 -82.43 -36.91 86.83
N GLY A 541 -81.39 -37.76 86.88
CA GLY A 541 -81.01 -38.54 88.04
C GLY A 541 -81.89 -39.78 88.19
N VAL A 542 -81.26 -40.89 88.58
CA VAL A 542 -81.94 -42.15 88.90
C VAL A 542 -81.68 -42.49 90.36
N ILE A 543 -82.72 -42.84 91.11
CA ILE A 543 -82.56 -43.36 92.47
C ILE A 543 -81.85 -44.71 92.35
N THR A 544 -80.58 -44.76 92.74
CA THR A 544 -79.77 -45.97 92.74
C THR A 544 -79.79 -46.67 94.10
N THR A 545 -80.24 -45.98 95.14
CA THR A 545 -80.47 -46.55 96.47
C THR A 545 -81.70 -45.89 97.08
N GLU A 546 -82.72 -46.69 97.40
CA GLU A 546 -83.96 -46.23 98.02
C GLU A 546 -83.69 -45.79 99.47
N PRO A 547 -84.22 -44.63 99.92
CA PRO A 547 -84.12 -44.22 101.31
C PRO A 547 -84.98 -45.12 102.21
N THR A 548 -84.45 -45.51 103.37
CA THR A 548 -85.21 -46.24 104.39
C THR A 548 -85.16 -45.51 105.74
N ALA A 549 -85.78 -46.07 106.78
CA ALA A 549 -85.68 -45.53 108.13
C ALA A 549 -84.25 -45.59 108.71
N GLU A 550 -83.35 -46.43 108.14
CA GLU A 550 -82.00 -46.64 108.68
C GLU A 550 -80.87 -46.25 107.72
N ILE A 551 -81.11 -46.14 106.41
CA ILE A 551 -80.12 -45.74 105.39
C ILE A 551 -80.62 -44.60 104.51
N ASP A 552 -79.73 -43.69 104.14
CA ASP A 552 -80.03 -42.59 103.22
C ASP A 552 -80.23 -43.12 101.79
N GLY A 553 -81.14 -42.49 101.05
CA GLY A 553 -81.25 -42.74 99.61
C GLY A 553 -80.14 -42.04 98.82
N ILE A 554 -79.81 -42.55 97.64
CA ILE A 554 -78.84 -41.93 96.72
C ILE A 554 -79.51 -41.77 95.35
N ILE A 555 -79.48 -40.54 94.83
CA ILE A 555 -79.76 -40.26 93.42
C ILE A 555 -78.44 -40.10 92.67
N THR A 556 -78.28 -40.85 91.59
CA THR A 556 -77.12 -40.78 90.71
C THR A 556 -77.50 -40.08 89.42
N TYR A 557 -76.83 -38.98 89.12
CA TYR A 557 -76.92 -38.22 87.88
C TYR A 557 -75.87 -38.72 86.91
N THR A 558 -76.27 -39.18 85.72
CA THR A 558 -75.32 -39.66 84.71
C THR A 558 -75.22 -38.65 83.57
N CYS A 559 -74.02 -38.16 83.26
CA CYS A 559 -73.78 -37.25 82.15
C CYS A 559 -74.15 -37.93 80.84
N LYS A 560 -75.04 -37.31 80.06
CA LYS A 560 -75.60 -37.88 78.84
C LYS A 560 -74.50 -38.20 77.81
N TRP A 561 -73.43 -37.40 77.79
CA TRP A 561 -72.37 -37.46 76.78
C TRP A 561 -71.16 -38.33 77.18
N CYS A 562 -70.61 -38.17 78.38
CA CYS A 562 -69.41 -38.90 78.81
C CYS A 562 -69.66 -40.00 79.84
N LYS A 563 -70.91 -40.20 80.28
CA LYS A 563 -71.31 -41.17 81.31
C LYS A 563 -70.67 -40.97 82.69
N HIS A 564 -69.99 -39.84 82.91
CA HIS A 564 -69.57 -39.42 84.25
C HIS A 564 -70.78 -39.40 85.19
N GLN A 565 -70.64 -39.98 86.38
CA GLN A 565 -71.70 -40.05 87.38
C GLN A 565 -71.39 -39.10 88.53
N ASP A 566 -72.38 -38.29 88.89
CA ASP A 566 -72.37 -37.48 90.10
C ASP A 566 -73.51 -37.93 91.00
N THR A 567 -73.30 -37.97 92.31
CA THR A 567 -74.28 -38.56 93.23
C THR A 567 -74.65 -37.57 94.32
N LYS A 568 -75.95 -37.54 94.65
CA LYS A 568 -76.47 -36.71 95.74
C LYS A 568 -77.27 -37.56 96.72
N THR A 569 -77.03 -37.36 98.01
CA THR A 569 -77.71 -38.05 99.09
C THR A 569 -79.11 -37.45 99.32
N LEU A 570 -80.14 -38.29 99.42
CA LEU A 570 -81.55 -37.90 99.58
C LEU A 570 -82.04 -37.89 101.05
N GLY A 571 -81.29 -38.47 101.99
CA GLY A 571 -81.66 -38.56 103.41
C GLY A 571 -82.64 -39.71 103.76
N LYS A 572 -82.84 -40.01 105.05
CA LYS A 572 -83.71 -41.09 105.57
C LYS A 572 -85.20 -40.72 105.64
N LEU A 573 -86.10 -41.71 105.56
CA LEU A 573 -87.55 -41.53 105.74
C LEU A 573 -87.94 -41.48 107.24
N GLY A 574 -88.62 -40.42 107.69
CA GLY A 574 -89.01 -40.20 109.09
C GLY A 574 -90.24 -41.00 109.56
N ARG A 575 -90.25 -41.48 110.83
CA ARG A 575 -91.35 -42.26 111.45
C ARG A 575 -92.45 -41.36 112.06
N GLY A 576 -93.72 -41.60 111.73
CA GLY A 576 -94.90 -40.95 112.33
C GLY A 576 -96.16 -41.82 112.34
N THR A 577 -96.87 -41.81 113.47
CA THR A 577 -97.91 -42.73 114.00
C THR A 577 -99.35 -42.49 113.56
N LEU A 578 -100.18 -43.54 113.63
CA LEU A 578 -101.66 -43.52 113.68
C LEU A 578 -102.18 -42.75 114.91
N HIS A 579 -103.06 -41.78 114.67
CA HIS A 579 -104.23 -41.45 115.51
C HIS A 579 -105.28 -40.71 114.67
#